data_AF-A0AAW7FLQ2-F1
#
_entry.id   AF-A0AAW7FLQ2-F1
#
_cell.length_a   1.000
_cell.length_b   1.000
_cell.length_c   1.000
_cell.angle_alpha   90.00
_cell.angle_beta   90.00
_cell.angle_gamma   90.00
#
_symmetry.space_group_name_H-M   'P 1'
#
loop_
_entity.id
_entity.type
_entity.pdbx_description
1 polymer ?
#
loop_
_entity_poly.entity_id
_entity_poly.type
_entity_poly.pdbx_seq_one_letter_code
_entity_poly.pdbx_strand_id
1 'polypeptide(L)'
;MLVDTNGVENITIDNGKVKTNRWGKGVLTNVPSYYRNRASVDVKKLLENTEAKRPVVEFVLTEGAIGYRKFEILKGIKLYANIRLSDHKYPPFGASVRNENGVEIGIVSDQGLAWITGVSPDEDMLIQWGNKSCKAKVPDVTSGSEVILPCI
;
A
#
# COMPACT_ATOMS: atom_id res chain seq x y z
N MET A 1 -17.38 -7.67 13.33
CA MET A 1 -16.32 -7.92 12.32
C MET A 1 -15.06 -7.21 12.75
N LEU A 2 -13.94 -7.93 12.86
CA LEU A 2 -12.62 -7.37 13.14
C LEU A 2 -12.02 -6.81 11.85
N VAL A 3 -11.58 -5.56 11.88
CA VAL A 3 -10.83 -4.90 10.81
C VAL A 3 -9.39 -4.66 11.25
N ASP A 4 -8.47 -4.87 10.31
CA ASP A 4 -7.03 -4.79 10.53
C ASP A 4 -6.38 -3.93 9.46
N THR A 5 -5.73 -2.85 9.84
CA THR A 5 -5.08 -1.89 8.94
C THR A 5 -3.57 -2.07 8.93
N ASN A 6 -3.10 -3.31 9.03
CA ASN A 6 -1.70 -3.70 8.94
C ASN A 6 -0.80 -2.96 9.95
N GLY A 7 -1.31 -2.76 11.17
CA GLY A 7 -0.59 -2.05 12.23
C GLY A 7 -0.67 -0.52 12.16
N VAL A 8 -1.29 0.06 11.12
CA VAL A 8 -1.43 1.51 10.99
C VAL A 8 -2.63 2.00 11.79
N GLU A 9 -2.38 2.87 12.77
CA GLU A 9 -3.40 3.42 13.66
C GLU A 9 -4.21 4.56 13.03
N ASN A 10 -5.28 4.97 13.71
CA ASN A 10 -6.09 6.15 13.37
C ASN A 10 -6.75 6.13 11.98
N ILE A 11 -6.86 4.95 11.35
CA ILE A 11 -7.54 4.79 10.07
C ILE A 11 -9.05 4.78 10.30
N THR A 12 -9.75 5.65 9.58
CA THR A 12 -11.20 5.76 9.64
C THR A 12 -11.83 4.81 8.62
N ILE A 13 -12.81 4.02 9.06
CA ILE A 13 -13.50 3.02 8.24
C ILE A 13 -15.02 3.31 8.30
N ASP A 14 -15.69 3.06 7.17
CA ASP A 14 -17.11 3.23 6.91
C ASP A 14 -17.64 4.59 7.34
N ASN A 15 -17.02 5.63 6.78
CA ASN A 15 -17.46 7.02 6.94
C ASN A 15 -17.46 7.49 8.40
N GLY A 16 -16.57 6.95 9.25
CA GLY A 16 -16.45 7.34 10.66
C GLY A 16 -17.05 6.35 11.65
N LYS A 17 -17.65 5.25 11.19
CA LYS A 17 -18.22 4.23 12.10
C LYS A 17 -17.17 3.54 12.97
N VAL A 18 -15.95 3.40 12.45
CA VAL A 18 -14.84 2.78 13.17
C VAL A 18 -13.58 3.61 12.96
N LYS A 19 -12.81 3.81 14.02
CA LYS A 19 -11.45 4.34 13.97
C LYS A 19 -10.50 3.30 14.58
N THR A 20 -9.42 2.95 13.87
CA THR A 20 -8.50 1.92 14.36
C THR A 20 -7.65 2.41 15.53
N ASN A 21 -7.37 1.50 16.46
CA ASN A 21 -6.53 1.74 17.63
C ASN A 21 -5.03 1.76 17.28
N ARG A 22 -4.16 1.92 18.29
CA ARG A 22 -2.69 1.96 18.15
C ARG A 22 -2.05 0.75 17.46
N TRP A 23 -2.76 -0.38 17.38
CA TRP A 23 -2.31 -1.60 16.71
C TRP A 23 -2.94 -1.79 15.33
N GLY A 24 -3.62 -0.75 14.82
CA GLY A 24 -4.36 -0.80 13.57
C GLY A 24 -5.55 -1.76 13.61
N LYS A 25 -6.17 -1.99 14.78
CA LYS A 25 -7.35 -2.85 14.90
C LYS A 25 -8.60 -2.02 15.15
N GLY A 26 -9.73 -2.45 14.59
CA GLY A 26 -11.04 -1.87 14.86
C GLY A 26 -12.12 -2.94 14.79
N VAL A 27 -13.30 -2.65 15.34
CA VAL A 27 -14.44 -3.58 15.28
C VAL A 27 -15.61 -2.87 14.62
N LEU A 28 -16.03 -3.38 13.46
CA LEU A 28 -17.26 -2.98 12.81
C LEU A 28 -18.43 -3.79 13.40
N THR A 29 -19.37 -3.08 14.02
CA THR A 29 -20.58 -3.63 14.63
C THR A 29 -21.77 -3.52 13.68
N ASN A 30 -22.89 -4.17 14.04
CA ASN A 30 -24.16 -4.10 13.31
C ASN A 30 -24.04 -4.47 11.82
N VAL A 31 -23.30 -5.56 11.53
CA VAL A 31 -23.16 -6.12 10.19
C VAL A 31 -24.25 -7.18 9.98
N PRO A 32 -25.17 -7.01 9.01
CA PRO A 32 -26.19 -8.02 8.69
C PRO A 32 -25.62 -9.37 8.25
N SER A 33 -26.22 -10.45 8.74
CA SER A 33 -25.92 -11.83 8.36
C SER A 33 -26.52 -12.19 6.99
N TYR A 34 -25.85 -13.04 6.22
CA TYR A 34 -26.25 -13.57 4.91
C TYR A 34 -26.42 -12.52 3.79
N TYR A 35 -26.10 -11.26 4.05
CA TYR A 35 -26.08 -10.20 3.04
C TYR A 35 -24.66 -9.87 2.59
N ARG A 36 -24.56 -9.39 1.35
CA ARG A 36 -23.34 -8.77 0.84
C ARG A 36 -23.15 -7.42 1.52
N ASN A 37 -22.10 -7.34 2.32
CA ASN A 37 -21.68 -6.15 3.03
C ASN A 37 -20.43 -5.57 2.40
N ARG A 38 -20.21 -4.28 2.63
CA ARG A 38 -19.03 -3.54 2.19
C ARG A 38 -18.45 -2.79 3.37
N ALA A 39 -17.13 -2.84 3.50
CA ALA A 39 -16.37 -1.98 4.40
C ALA A 39 -15.38 -1.15 3.57
N SER A 40 -15.20 0.10 3.94
CA SER A 40 -14.38 1.05 3.19
C SER A 40 -13.54 1.95 4.08
N VAL A 41 -12.27 2.12 3.74
CA VAL A 41 -11.37 3.11 4.33
C VAL A 41 -11.75 4.49 3.81
N ASP A 42 -11.90 5.46 4.71
CA ASP A 42 -12.13 6.87 4.37
C ASP A 42 -10.82 7.50 3.88
N VAL A 43 -10.57 7.39 2.58
CA VAL A 43 -9.35 7.89 1.92
C VAL A 43 -9.13 9.39 2.10
N LYS A 44 -10.19 10.16 2.37
CA LYS A 44 -10.10 11.61 2.60
C LYS A 44 -9.55 11.96 3.99
N LYS A 45 -9.58 11.00 4.92
CA LYS A 45 -9.09 11.16 6.30
C LYS A 45 -7.80 10.38 6.56
N LEU A 46 -7.15 9.85 5.51
CA LEU A 46 -5.84 9.24 5.65
C LEU A 46 -4.79 10.29 5.99
N LEU A 47 -3.80 9.89 6.79
CA LEU A 47 -2.60 10.69 7.02
C LEU A 47 -1.87 10.88 5.68
N GLU A 48 -1.18 12.00 5.50
CA GLU A 48 -0.49 12.34 4.24
C GLU A 48 0.50 11.25 3.80
N ASN A 49 1.19 10.63 4.76
CA ASN A 49 2.16 9.55 4.56
C ASN A 49 1.51 8.16 4.59
N THR A 50 0.24 8.04 4.24
CA THR A 50 -0.48 6.77 4.24
C THR A 50 -1.25 6.59 2.94
N GLU A 51 -1.28 5.35 2.44
CA GLU A 51 -1.99 4.96 1.23
C GLU A 51 -2.76 3.66 1.47
N ALA A 52 -3.95 3.55 0.89
CA ALA A 52 -4.77 2.35 0.97
C ALA A 52 -4.87 1.70 -0.41
N LYS A 53 -4.22 0.54 -0.62
CA LYS A 53 -4.23 -0.14 -1.92
C LYS A 53 -5.61 -0.62 -2.35
N ARG A 54 -6.33 -1.23 -1.40
CA ARG A 54 -7.69 -1.72 -1.57
C ARG A 54 -8.54 -1.07 -0.50
N PRO A 55 -8.97 0.18 -0.72
CA PRO A 55 -9.71 0.93 0.28
C PRO A 55 -11.11 0.35 0.49
N VAL A 56 -11.60 -0.50 -0.41
CA VAL A 56 -12.93 -1.10 -0.35
C VAL A 56 -12.82 -2.61 -0.36
N VAL A 57 -13.50 -3.26 0.57
CA VAL A 57 -13.62 -4.72 0.63
C VAL A 57 -15.08 -5.12 0.77
N GLU A 58 -15.45 -6.22 0.12
CA GLU A 58 -16.77 -6.82 0.21
C GLU A 58 -16.71 -8.17 0.91
N PHE A 59 -17.76 -8.52 1.64
CA PHE A 59 -17.82 -9.75 2.42
C PHE A 59 -19.26 -10.15 2.75
N VAL A 60 -19.43 -11.43 3.06
CA VAL A 60 -20.67 -12.01 3.57
C VAL A 60 -20.34 -12.71 4.87
N LEU A 61 -21.17 -12.55 5.91
CA LEU A 61 -21.04 -13.26 7.19
C LEU A 61 -22.24 -14.17 7.38
N THR A 62 -22.03 -15.35 7.95
CA THR A 62 -23.14 -16.15 8.48
C THR A 62 -23.60 -15.57 9.82
N GLU A 63 -24.74 -16.02 10.31
CA GLU A 63 -25.23 -15.60 11.62
C GLU A 63 -24.25 -15.98 12.74
N GLY A 64 -24.05 -15.06 13.69
CA GLY A 64 -23.09 -15.21 14.80
C GLY A 64 -21.61 -15.16 14.41
N ALA A 65 -21.26 -15.07 13.11
CA ALA A 65 -19.87 -15.10 12.69
C ALA A 65 -19.13 -13.79 12.99
N ILE A 66 -17.90 -13.93 13.48
CA ILE A 66 -16.95 -12.82 13.62
C ILE A 66 -16.03 -12.83 12.41
N GLY A 67 -16.38 -12.04 11.39
CA GLY A 67 -15.52 -11.87 10.22
C GLY A 67 -14.22 -11.13 10.55
N TYR A 68 -13.16 -11.42 9.79
CA TYR A 68 -11.89 -10.71 9.79
C TYR A 68 -11.60 -10.14 8.41
N ARG A 69 -11.24 -8.85 8.32
CA ARG A 69 -10.70 -8.27 7.08
C ARG A 69 -9.47 -7.45 7.35
N LYS A 70 -8.44 -7.71 6.53
CA LYS A 70 -7.20 -6.96 6.48
C LYS A 70 -7.26 -5.96 5.32
N PHE A 71 -7.06 -4.68 5.64
CA PHE A 71 -6.81 -3.61 4.69
C PHE A 71 -5.30 -3.45 4.53
N GLU A 72 -4.84 -3.49 3.29
CA GLU A 72 -3.45 -3.22 2.93
C GLU A 72 -3.23 -1.70 2.95
N ILE A 73 -2.84 -1.21 4.13
CA ILE A 73 -2.43 0.16 4.34
C ILE A 73 -0.90 0.22 4.32
N LEU A 74 -0.38 1.09 3.47
CA LEU A 74 1.04 1.39 3.36
C LEU A 74 1.30 2.71 4.09
N LYS A 75 2.30 2.74 4.98
CA LYS A 75 2.71 3.93 5.72
C LYS A 75 4.15 4.28 5.35
N GLY A 76 4.39 5.51 4.94
CA GLY A 76 5.68 6.00 4.47
C GLY A 76 5.54 7.15 3.47
N ILE A 77 6.66 7.61 2.93
CA ILE A 77 6.68 8.67 1.92
C ILE A 77 6.12 8.16 0.58
N LYS A 78 5.65 9.09 -0.24
CA LYS A 78 5.22 8.85 -1.63
C LYS A 78 6.19 9.57 -2.56
N LEU A 79 6.61 8.96 -3.66
CA LEU A 79 7.56 9.58 -4.59
C LEU A 79 7.36 9.10 -6.02
N TYR A 80 7.74 9.94 -6.97
CA TYR A 80 7.90 9.57 -8.37
C TYR A 80 9.35 9.15 -8.59
N ALA A 81 9.57 7.89 -8.95
CA ALA A 81 10.90 7.36 -9.24
C ALA A 81 11.09 7.16 -10.74
N ASN A 82 12.14 7.75 -11.29
CA ASN A 82 12.65 7.38 -12.60
C ASN A 82 13.74 6.32 -12.43
N ILE A 83 13.39 5.05 -12.67
CA ILE A 83 14.26 3.90 -12.42
C ILE A 83 15.15 3.67 -13.63
N ARG A 84 16.48 3.68 -13.42
CA ARG A 84 17.49 3.44 -14.47
C ARG A 84 18.32 2.22 -14.17
N LEU A 85 18.42 1.31 -15.15
CA LEU A 85 19.31 0.15 -15.11
C LEU A 85 20.77 0.58 -15.29
N SER A 86 21.71 -0.29 -14.92
CA SER A 86 23.15 -0.03 -15.07
C SER A 86 23.56 0.20 -16.53
N ASP A 87 22.83 -0.39 -17.50
CA ASP A 87 23.03 -0.19 -18.94
C ASP A 87 22.38 1.08 -19.50
N HIS A 88 21.94 1.99 -18.62
CA HIS A 88 21.28 3.26 -18.94
C HIS A 88 19.90 3.12 -19.61
N LYS A 89 19.33 1.90 -19.61
CA LYS A 89 17.96 1.66 -20.04
C LYS A 89 16.98 1.72 -18.86
N TYR A 90 15.70 1.54 -19.19
CA TYR A 90 14.61 1.49 -18.23
C TYR A 90 14.14 0.05 -18.01
N PRO A 91 13.70 -0.31 -16.81
CA PRO A 91 12.87 -1.50 -16.62
C PRO A 91 11.63 -1.41 -17.54
N PRO A 92 11.11 -2.54 -18.02
CA PRO A 92 9.95 -2.53 -18.89
C PRO A 92 8.68 -2.11 -18.13
N PHE A 93 7.70 -1.63 -18.88
CA PHE A 93 6.35 -1.39 -18.39
C PHE A 93 5.79 -2.64 -17.69
N GLY A 94 5.16 -2.44 -16.54
CA GLY A 94 4.60 -3.51 -15.72
C GLY A 94 5.61 -4.20 -14.80
N ALA A 95 6.86 -3.74 -14.72
CA ALA A 95 7.78 -4.23 -13.70
C ALA A 95 7.25 -3.89 -12.29
N SER A 96 7.28 -4.86 -11.38
CA SER A 96 6.78 -4.73 -10.02
C SER A 96 7.89 -4.17 -9.12
N VAL A 97 7.60 -3.08 -8.41
CA VAL A 97 8.49 -2.51 -7.39
C VAL A 97 8.02 -3.03 -6.04
N ARG A 98 8.87 -3.75 -5.31
CA ARG A 98 8.51 -4.42 -4.05
C ARG A 98 9.45 -3.97 -2.94
N ASN A 99 8.92 -3.83 -1.74
CA ASN A 99 9.74 -3.60 -0.55
C ASN A 99 10.38 -4.89 -0.02
N GLU A 100 11.19 -4.78 1.04
CA GLU A 100 11.83 -5.93 1.70
C GLU A 100 10.82 -6.99 2.20
N ASN A 101 9.61 -6.56 2.56
CA ASN A 101 8.53 -7.45 2.99
C ASN A 101 7.81 -8.17 1.82
N GLY A 102 8.26 -7.97 0.57
CA GLY A 102 7.67 -8.55 -0.63
C GLY A 102 6.33 -7.92 -1.06
N VAL A 103 5.96 -6.80 -0.44
CA VAL A 103 4.75 -6.05 -0.78
C VAL A 103 5.04 -5.16 -1.97
N GLU A 104 4.23 -5.27 -3.02
CA GLU A 104 4.32 -4.36 -4.18
C GLU A 104 3.97 -2.94 -3.74
N ILE A 105 4.85 -1.98 -3.94
CA ILE A 105 4.71 -0.58 -3.50
C ILE A 105 4.58 0.38 -4.68
N GLY A 106 4.76 -0.14 -5.90
CA GLY A 106 4.59 0.58 -7.16
C GLY A 106 4.70 -0.35 -8.37
N ILE A 107 4.32 0.16 -9.53
CA ILE A 107 4.48 -0.49 -10.83
C ILE A 107 5.19 0.49 -11.75
N VAL A 108 6.15 -0.01 -12.54
CA VAL A 108 6.87 0.79 -13.53
C VAL A 108 5.97 1.03 -14.76
N SER A 109 5.81 2.29 -15.11
CA SER A 109 5.13 2.80 -16.30
C SER A 109 6.12 2.93 -17.47
N ASP A 110 5.76 3.75 -18.45
CA ASP A 110 6.61 4.21 -19.53
C ASP A 110 7.88 4.91 -19.02
N GLN A 111 8.96 4.75 -19.80
CA GLN A 111 10.27 5.40 -19.56
C GLN A 111 10.84 5.20 -18.14
N GLY A 112 10.52 4.07 -17.49
CA GLY A 112 11.05 3.74 -16.16
C GLY A 112 10.41 4.53 -15.01
N LEU A 113 9.35 5.30 -15.26
CA LEU A 113 8.65 6.07 -14.24
C LEU A 113 7.82 5.14 -13.34
N ALA A 114 7.90 5.28 -12.02
CA ALA A 114 7.09 4.53 -11.08
C ALA A 114 6.55 5.45 -9.98
N TRP A 115 5.25 5.31 -9.67
CA TRP A 115 4.67 5.89 -8.46
C TRP A 115 4.86 4.91 -7.30
N ILE A 116 5.69 5.30 -6.33
CA ILE A 116 6.04 4.47 -5.19
C ILE A 116 5.41 5.06 -3.94
N THR A 117 4.76 4.22 -3.14
CA THR A 117 4.05 4.65 -1.93
C THR A 117 4.41 3.82 -0.72
N GLY A 118 4.46 4.47 0.45
CA GLY A 118 4.64 3.80 1.73
C GLY A 118 6.03 3.19 1.91
N VAL A 119 7.05 3.92 1.45
CA VAL A 119 8.46 3.57 1.64
C VAL A 119 9.09 4.41 2.74
N SER A 120 10.17 3.90 3.33
CA SER A 120 11.01 4.62 4.27
C SER A 120 12.31 5.07 3.59
N PRO A 121 12.92 6.20 4.01
CA PRO A 121 14.28 6.53 3.62
C PRO A 121 15.24 5.36 3.89
N ASP A 122 16.23 5.18 3.02
CA ASP A 122 17.25 4.12 3.08
C ASP A 122 16.75 2.66 2.94
N GLU A 123 15.45 2.46 2.71
CA GLU A 123 14.86 1.14 2.46
C GLU A 123 15.30 0.57 1.10
N ASP A 124 15.64 -0.71 1.05
CA ASP A 124 15.92 -1.41 -0.20
C ASP A 124 14.62 -1.85 -0.89
N MET A 125 14.57 -1.65 -2.19
CA MET A 125 13.46 -2.07 -3.05
C MET A 125 13.95 -3.03 -4.12
N LEU A 126 13.14 -4.04 -4.40
CA LEU A 126 13.35 -5.00 -5.47
C LEU A 126 12.44 -4.66 -6.65
N ILE A 127 13.03 -4.37 -7.80
CA ILE A 127 12.30 -4.18 -9.06
C ILE A 127 12.42 -5.47 -9.86
N GLN A 128 11.29 -6.12 -10.18
CA GLN A 128 11.25 -7.43 -10.82
C GLN A 128 10.38 -7.43 -12.08
N TRP A 129 10.90 -8.04 -13.15
CA TRP A 129 10.16 -8.28 -14.40
C TRP A 129 10.56 -9.62 -15.03
N GLY A 130 9.58 -10.51 -15.23
CA GLY A 130 9.85 -11.89 -15.67
C GLY A 130 10.86 -12.57 -14.74
N ASN A 131 11.97 -13.04 -15.31
CA ASN A 131 13.06 -13.70 -14.58
C ASN A 131 14.22 -12.75 -14.21
N LYS A 132 14.08 -11.44 -14.44
CA LYS A 132 15.10 -10.43 -14.13
C LYS A 132 14.66 -9.59 -12.94
N SER A 133 15.63 -9.16 -12.15
CA SER A 133 15.41 -8.24 -11.04
C SER A 133 16.63 -7.34 -10.85
N CYS A 134 16.41 -6.17 -10.26
CA CYS A 134 17.46 -5.28 -9.78
C CYS A 134 17.03 -4.64 -8.47
N LYS A 135 18.00 -4.13 -7.70
CA LYS A 135 17.77 -3.47 -6.42
C LYS A 135 18.00 -1.97 -6.56
N ALA A 136 17.14 -1.18 -5.93
CA ALA A 136 17.31 0.25 -5.79
C ALA A 136 17.09 0.66 -4.33
N LYS A 137 17.79 1.70 -3.88
CA LYS A 137 17.65 2.24 -2.54
C LYS A 137 16.83 3.51 -2.56
N VAL A 138 15.93 3.67 -1.60
CA VAL A 138 15.14 4.89 -1.43
C VAL A 138 16.04 6.02 -0.91
N PRO A 139 16.18 7.15 -1.62
CA PRO A 139 16.95 8.28 -1.13
C PRO A 139 16.21 8.98 0.03
N ASP A 140 16.95 9.70 0.87
CA ASP A 140 16.38 10.53 1.92
C ASP A 140 15.72 11.79 1.30
N VAL A 141 14.42 11.69 1.00
CA VAL A 141 13.63 12.74 0.36
C VAL A 141 12.26 12.91 1.00
N THR A 142 11.65 14.06 0.77
CA THR A 142 10.29 14.36 1.23
C THR A 142 9.23 13.77 0.28
N SER A 143 8.04 13.52 0.83
CA SER A 143 6.92 12.97 0.07
C SER A 143 6.47 13.93 -1.06
N GLY A 144 6.24 13.40 -2.25
CA GLY A 144 5.88 14.13 -3.47
C GLY A 144 7.07 14.47 -4.38
N SER A 145 8.30 14.11 -3.98
CA SER A 145 9.51 14.37 -4.76
C SER A 145 9.62 13.48 -6.01
N GLU A 146 10.25 14.01 -7.05
CA GLU A 146 10.68 13.24 -8.22
C GLU A 146 12.19 12.94 -8.11
N VAL A 147 12.56 11.67 -8.20
CA VAL A 147 13.94 11.20 -7.99
C VAL A 147 14.37 10.20 -9.05
N ILE A 148 15.65 10.20 -9.39
CA ILE A 148 16.25 9.16 -10.24
C ILE A 148 16.78 8.05 -9.33
N LEU A 149 16.31 6.81 -9.56
CA LEU A 149 16.75 5.64 -8.80
C LEU A 149 17.64 4.74 -9.68
N PRO A 150 18.96 4.69 -9.42
CA PRO A 150 19.82 3.71 -10.06
C PRO A 150 19.47 2.31 -9.54
N CYS A 151 19.27 1.38 -10.47
CA CYS A 151 18.97 -0.01 -10.20
C CYS A 151 20.19 -0.88 -10.54
N ILE A 152 20.64 -1.66 -9.55
CA ILE A 152 21.86 -2.48 -9.58
C ILE A 152 21.50 -3.95 -9.47
#